data_AF-A0A2G5UCH1-F1
#
_entry.id   AF-A0A2G5UCH1-F1
#
_cell.length_a   1.000
_cell.length_b   1.000
_cell.length_c   1.000
_cell.angle_alpha   90.00
_cell.angle_beta   90.00
_cell.angle_gamma   90.00
#
_symmetry.space_group_name_H-M   'P 1'
#
loop_
_entity.id
_entity.type
_entity.pdbx_description
1 polymer ?
#
loop_
_entity_poly.entity_id
_entity_poly.type
_entity_poly.pdbx_seq_one_letter_code
_entity_poly.pdbx_strand_id
1 'polypeptide(L)'
;MARTTNLILLACLVLYVCGDQIVPAAFQKIFPKAGATKIKELTTNVNKQTAVAKAKEVVKNWMGNWVEDKKITGDIDAYARAKAAARTKALSFVDYRFSLKKYINNIYNQAVSTKYLTLAEADSIRKLLWTEDKKAKNDWSVTSVNFMTEASKKIQKTPSFQQKITDFTGNFAKSNPKDYANLKWTF
;
A
#
# COMPACT_ATOMS: atom_id res chain seq x y z
N MET A 1 -19.12 -9.01 -32.23
CA MET A 1 -17.72 -8.68 -31.87
C MET A 1 -17.56 -7.59 -30.80
N ALA A 2 -18.52 -6.69 -30.56
CA ALA A 2 -18.38 -5.66 -29.50
C ALA A 2 -18.47 -6.16 -28.04
N ARG A 3 -19.19 -7.28 -27.79
CA ARG A 3 -19.34 -7.85 -26.43
C ARG A 3 -18.05 -8.47 -25.89
N THR A 4 -17.24 -9.09 -26.73
CA THR A 4 -15.95 -9.70 -26.35
C THR A 4 -14.87 -8.65 -26.08
N THR A 5 -14.84 -7.56 -26.85
CA THR A 5 -13.89 -6.46 -26.64
C THR A 5 -14.13 -5.74 -25.31
N ASN A 6 -15.39 -5.54 -24.91
CA ASN A 6 -15.74 -4.95 -23.61
C ASN A 6 -15.39 -5.86 -22.43
N LEU A 7 -15.54 -7.18 -22.56
CA LEU A 7 -15.14 -8.14 -21.52
C LEU A 7 -13.61 -8.23 -21.37
N ILE A 8 -12.85 -8.11 -22.46
CA ILE A 8 -11.38 -8.06 -22.42
C ILE A 8 -10.92 -6.72 -21.83
N LEU A 9 -11.56 -5.60 -22.14
CA LEU A 9 -11.23 -4.30 -21.52
C LEU A 9 -11.58 -4.28 -20.03
N LEU A 10 -12.70 -4.87 -19.62
CA LEU A 10 -13.13 -4.97 -18.22
C LEU A 10 -12.24 -5.96 -17.45
N ALA A 11 -11.88 -7.10 -18.05
CA ALA A 11 -10.91 -8.02 -17.48
C ALA A 11 -9.51 -7.40 -17.41
N CYS A 12 -9.09 -6.63 -18.42
CA CYS A 12 -7.85 -5.88 -18.39
C CYS A 12 -7.91 -4.76 -17.34
N LEU A 13 -9.04 -4.10 -17.07
CA LEU A 13 -9.21 -3.12 -15.98
C LEU A 13 -9.25 -3.78 -14.59
N VAL A 14 -9.80 -5.00 -14.47
CA VAL A 14 -9.80 -5.80 -13.22
C VAL A 14 -8.43 -6.47 -12.99
N LEU A 15 -7.66 -6.72 -14.05
CA LEU A 15 -6.28 -7.21 -14.03
C LEU A 15 -5.24 -6.07 -14.00
N TYR A 16 -5.65 -4.83 -14.30
CA TYR A 16 -4.86 -3.61 -14.10
C TYR A 16 -4.86 -3.27 -12.61
N VAL A 17 -4.02 -4.03 -11.90
CA VAL A 17 -3.46 -3.75 -10.59
C VAL A 17 -4.41 -4.00 -9.40
N CYS A 18 -4.72 -5.27 -9.13
CA CYS A 18 -5.00 -5.75 -7.76
C CYS A 18 -3.72 -5.91 -6.91
N GLY A 19 -2.55 -5.53 -7.44
CA GLY A 19 -1.27 -5.72 -6.78
C GLY A 19 -1.00 -4.74 -5.64
N ASP A 20 -1.46 -3.50 -5.76
CA ASP A 20 -1.18 -2.42 -4.80
C ASP A 20 -2.18 -2.34 -3.64
N GLN A 21 -3.12 -3.29 -3.60
CA GLN A 21 -4.18 -3.36 -2.62
C GLN A 21 -3.66 -3.66 -1.20
N ILE A 22 -4.38 -3.12 -0.22
CA ILE A 22 -4.21 -3.51 1.17
C ILE A 22 -4.74 -4.94 1.35
N VAL A 23 -3.99 -5.80 2.02
CA VAL A 23 -4.45 -7.15 2.40
C VAL A 23 -5.10 -7.14 3.79
N PRO A 24 -6.08 -8.03 4.06
CA PRO A 24 -6.75 -8.06 5.37
C PRO A 24 -5.80 -8.23 6.56
N ALA A 25 -4.70 -8.96 6.37
CA ALA A 25 -3.70 -9.16 7.42
C ALA A 25 -3.06 -7.85 7.91
N ALA A 26 -2.97 -6.82 7.06
CA ALA A 26 -2.45 -5.51 7.45
C ALA A 26 -3.38 -4.83 8.46
N PHE A 27 -4.68 -4.76 8.17
CA PHE A 27 -5.65 -4.21 9.11
C PHE A 27 -5.82 -5.11 10.34
N GLN A 28 -5.68 -6.43 10.22
CA GLN A 28 -5.70 -7.33 11.39
C GLN A 28 -4.55 -7.03 12.37
N LYS A 29 -3.35 -6.68 11.88
CA LYS A 29 -2.24 -6.23 12.75
C LYS A 29 -2.59 -4.96 13.52
N ILE A 30 -3.37 -4.05 12.92
CA ILE A 30 -3.79 -2.79 13.56
C ILE A 30 -4.95 -3.03 14.54
N PHE A 31 -5.86 -3.94 14.20
CA PHE A 31 -7.06 -4.26 14.97
C PHE A 31 -7.07 -5.75 15.36
N PRO A 32 -6.17 -6.20 16.26
CA PRO A 32 -5.97 -7.63 16.54
C PRO A 32 -7.22 -8.32 17.11
N LYS A 33 -8.11 -7.56 17.76
CA LYS A 33 -9.35 -8.07 18.38
C LYS A 33 -10.59 -7.97 17.50
N ALA A 34 -10.46 -7.43 16.29
CA ALA A 34 -11.58 -7.35 15.36
C ALA A 34 -11.75 -8.68 14.64
N GLY A 35 -13.00 -9.12 14.46
CA GLY A 35 -13.31 -10.34 13.73
C GLY A 35 -12.84 -10.30 12.27
N ALA A 36 -12.34 -11.44 11.80
CA ALA A 36 -11.73 -11.56 10.47
C ALA A 36 -12.67 -11.13 9.33
N THR A 37 -13.98 -11.44 9.43
CA THR A 37 -14.99 -10.99 8.46
C THR A 37 -15.11 -9.47 8.41
N LYS A 38 -15.13 -8.81 9.58
CA LYS A 38 -15.20 -7.34 9.68
C LYS A 38 -13.94 -6.67 9.13
N ILE A 39 -12.78 -7.28 9.37
CA ILE A 39 -11.52 -6.79 8.80
C ILE A 39 -11.49 -6.96 7.29
N LYS A 40 -12.00 -8.08 6.75
CA LYS A 40 -12.14 -8.29 5.31
C LYS A 40 -13.07 -7.27 4.66
N GLU A 41 -14.21 -6.98 5.29
CA GLU A 41 -15.16 -5.94 4.85
C GLU A 41 -14.52 -4.55 4.84
N LEU A 42 -13.85 -4.16 5.94
CA LEU A 42 -13.11 -2.89 6.04
C LEU A 42 -12.09 -2.77 4.91
N THR A 43 -11.24 -3.80 4.76
CA THR A 43 -10.18 -3.83 3.75
C THR A 43 -10.75 -3.66 2.35
N THR A 44 -11.82 -4.40 2.04
CA THR A 44 -12.51 -4.32 0.74
C THR A 44 -13.04 -2.92 0.48
N ASN A 45 -13.69 -2.29 1.47
CA ASN A 45 -14.28 -0.97 1.31
C ASN A 45 -13.23 0.14 1.21
N VAL A 46 -12.11 0.01 1.91
CA VAL A 46 -10.96 0.93 1.79
C VAL A 46 -10.32 0.80 0.40
N ASN A 47 -10.08 -0.41 -0.09
CA ASN A 47 -9.46 -0.65 -1.40
C ASN A 47 -10.31 -0.15 -2.58
N LYS A 48 -11.63 -0.01 -2.42
CA LYS A 48 -12.50 0.60 -3.44
C LYS A 48 -12.28 2.11 -3.60
N GLN A 49 -11.67 2.77 -2.63
CA GLN A 49 -11.52 4.22 -2.64
C GLN A 49 -10.26 4.62 -3.42
N THR A 50 -10.42 5.58 -4.33
CA THR A 50 -9.30 6.16 -5.11
C THR A 50 -8.75 7.45 -4.53
N ALA A 51 -9.38 7.99 -3.48
CA ALA A 51 -8.96 9.21 -2.78
C ALA A 51 -8.67 8.91 -1.31
N VAL A 52 -7.54 9.41 -0.82
CA VAL A 52 -7.08 9.20 0.57
C VAL A 52 -8.10 9.67 1.60
N ALA A 53 -8.77 10.81 1.36
CA ALA A 53 -9.80 11.33 2.24
C ALA A 53 -10.98 10.35 2.38
N LYS A 54 -11.49 9.82 1.26
CA LYS A 54 -12.58 8.84 1.22
C LYS A 54 -12.18 7.52 1.88
N ALA A 55 -10.96 7.04 1.62
CA ALA A 55 -10.42 5.85 2.29
C ALA A 55 -10.38 6.03 3.82
N LYS A 56 -9.98 7.21 4.30
CA LYS A 56 -9.98 7.54 5.73
C LYS A 56 -11.38 7.69 6.30
N GLU A 57 -12.35 8.20 5.55
CA GLU A 57 -13.76 8.24 5.96
C GLU A 57 -14.31 6.83 6.17
N VAL A 58 -14.00 5.88 5.27
CA VAL A 58 -14.37 4.47 5.46
C VAL A 58 -13.82 3.92 6.78
N VAL A 59 -12.54 4.16 7.09
CA VAL A 59 -11.94 3.74 8.37
C VAL A 59 -12.65 4.41 9.56
N LYS A 60 -12.89 5.73 9.50
CA LYS A 60 -13.57 6.48 10.58
C LYS A 60 -14.97 5.92 10.85
N ASN A 61 -15.75 5.70 9.80
CA ASN A 61 -17.12 5.19 9.89
C ASN A 61 -17.15 3.75 10.43
N TRP A 62 -16.25 2.90 9.94
CA TRP A 62 -16.12 1.53 10.44
C TRP A 62 -15.77 1.50 11.93
N MET A 63 -14.85 2.36 12.39
CA MET A 63 -14.45 2.44 13.80
C MET A 63 -15.54 3.01 14.72
N GLY A 64 -16.39 3.90 14.23
CA GLY A 64 -17.57 4.38 14.95
C GLY A 64 -18.52 3.23 15.29
N ASN A 65 -18.64 2.25 14.39
CA ASN A 65 -19.50 1.08 14.52
C ASN A 65 -18.75 -0.18 15.01
N TRP A 66 -17.46 -0.05 15.36
CA TRP A 66 -16.63 -1.18 15.73
C TRP A 66 -16.95 -1.65 17.16
N VAL A 67 -17.40 -2.90 17.24
CA VAL A 67 -17.54 -3.70 18.47
C VAL A 67 -16.46 -4.77 18.45
N GLU A 68 -15.71 -4.92 19.54
CA GLU A 68 -14.74 -6.02 19.69
C GLU A 68 -15.46 -7.36 19.86
N ASP A 69 -14.89 -8.45 19.34
CA ASP A 69 -15.48 -9.78 19.44
C ASP A 69 -15.50 -10.33 20.88
N LYS A 70 -14.76 -9.70 21.80
CA LYS A 70 -14.72 -10.05 23.23
C LYS A 70 -15.27 -8.91 24.06
N LYS A 71 -16.06 -9.24 25.10
CA LYS A 71 -16.53 -8.27 26.09
C LYS A 71 -15.34 -7.52 26.69
N ILE A 72 -15.47 -6.19 26.80
CA ILE A 72 -14.52 -5.35 27.51
C ILE A 72 -14.59 -5.74 29.00
N THR A 73 -13.59 -6.48 29.47
CA THR A 73 -13.41 -6.76 30.90
C THR A 73 -12.17 -5.98 31.35
N GLY A 74 -12.36 -4.82 31.98
CA GLY A 74 -11.25 -4.00 32.48
C GLY A 74 -11.49 -2.49 32.44
N ASP A 75 -10.39 -1.74 32.61
CA ASP A 75 -10.34 -0.28 32.63
C ASP A 75 -10.86 0.34 31.31
N ILE A 76 -11.98 1.05 31.42
CA ILE A 76 -12.68 1.71 30.31
C ILE A 76 -11.80 2.81 29.68
N ASP A 77 -10.98 3.50 30.48
CA ASP A 77 -10.11 4.56 29.96
C ASP A 77 -8.93 3.99 29.19
N ALA A 78 -8.34 2.89 29.68
CA ALA A 78 -7.33 2.15 28.93
C ALA A 78 -7.88 1.64 27.59
N TYR A 79 -9.13 1.17 27.59
CA TYR A 79 -9.82 0.75 26.39
C TYR A 79 -10.02 1.92 25.40
N ALA A 80 -10.52 3.07 25.87
CA ALA A 80 -10.71 4.25 25.05
C ALA A 80 -9.40 4.74 24.42
N ARG A 81 -8.31 4.77 25.21
CA ARG A 81 -6.95 5.10 24.71
C ARG A 81 -6.48 4.13 23.64
N ALA A 82 -6.66 2.83 23.84
CA ALA A 82 -6.28 1.81 22.85
C ALA A 82 -7.07 1.95 21.54
N LYS A 83 -8.39 2.21 21.62
CA LYS A 83 -9.23 2.46 20.44
C LYS A 83 -8.81 3.73 19.69
N ALA A 84 -8.48 4.80 20.41
CA ALA A 84 -7.95 6.03 19.81
C ALA A 84 -6.58 5.82 19.14
N ALA A 85 -5.68 5.08 19.78
CA ALA A 85 -4.37 4.75 19.20
C ALA A 85 -4.50 3.91 17.92
N ALA A 86 -5.35 2.88 17.94
CA ALA A 86 -5.64 2.06 16.76
C ALA A 86 -6.24 2.90 15.63
N ARG A 87 -7.09 3.89 15.95
CA ARG A 87 -7.64 4.83 14.96
C ARG A 87 -6.55 5.65 14.31
N THR A 88 -5.70 6.29 15.09
CA THR A 88 -4.59 7.09 14.58
C THR A 88 -3.67 6.23 13.71
N LYS A 89 -3.35 5.01 14.16
CA LYS A 89 -2.52 4.05 13.41
C LYS A 89 -3.14 3.63 12.08
N ALA A 90 -4.44 3.33 12.04
CA ALA A 90 -5.14 2.97 10.81
C ALA A 90 -5.23 4.15 9.82
N LEU A 91 -5.47 5.37 10.32
CA LEU A 91 -5.54 6.56 9.48
C LEU A 91 -4.19 6.92 8.88
N SER A 92 -3.11 6.84 9.66
CA SER A 92 -1.75 7.06 9.15
C SER A 92 -1.29 5.94 8.23
N PHE A 93 -1.73 4.69 8.46
CA PHE A 93 -1.50 3.58 7.54
C PHE A 93 -2.14 3.85 6.17
N VAL A 94 -3.37 4.37 6.13
CA VAL A 94 -4.01 4.76 4.87
C VAL A 94 -3.23 5.87 4.17
N ASP A 95 -2.79 6.90 4.89
CA ASP A 95 -1.93 7.96 4.32
C ASP A 95 -0.66 7.36 3.70
N TYR A 96 0.02 6.48 4.43
CA TYR A 96 1.19 5.73 3.96
C TYR A 96 0.91 4.95 2.67
N ARG A 97 -0.19 4.18 2.59
CA ARG A 97 -0.50 3.36 1.41
C ARG A 97 -0.71 4.19 0.16
N PHE A 98 -1.38 5.34 0.28
CA PHE A 98 -1.57 6.27 -0.84
C PHE A 98 -0.25 6.92 -1.25
N SER A 99 0.57 7.35 -0.28
CA SER A 99 1.88 7.91 -0.55
C SER A 99 2.84 6.88 -1.17
N LEU A 100 2.78 5.61 -0.76
CA LEU A 100 3.56 4.53 -1.37
C LEU A 100 3.18 4.34 -2.84
N LYS A 101 1.89 4.27 -3.16
CA LYS A 101 1.42 4.15 -4.56
C LYS A 101 1.93 5.31 -5.41
N LYS A 102 1.85 6.54 -4.88
CA LYS A 102 2.36 7.74 -5.56
C LYS A 102 3.88 7.68 -5.77
N TYR A 103 4.62 7.25 -4.75
CA TYR A 103 6.07 7.08 -4.79
C TYR A 103 6.51 6.05 -5.83
N ILE A 104 5.89 4.87 -5.86
CA ILE A 104 6.21 3.81 -6.84
C ILE A 104 5.88 4.25 -8.27
N ASN A 105 4.75 4.93 -8.49
CA ASN A 105 4.44 5.51 -9.80
C ASN A 105 5.46 6.58 -10.20
N ASN A 106 5.93 7.40 -9.26
CA ASN A 106 6.91 8.43 -9.54
C ASN A 106 8.28 7.82 -9.92
N ILE A 107 8.76 6.81 -9.18
CA ILE A 107 9.99 6.08 -9.51
C ILE A 107 9.86 5.42 -10.89
N TYR A 108 8.75 4.74 -11.14
CA TYR A 108 8.48 4.10 -12.43
C TYR A 108 8.58 5.12 -13.58
N ASN A 109 7.88 6.26 -13.45
CA ASN A 109 7.88 7.30 -14.46
C ASN A 109 9.28 7.90 -14.67
N GLN A 110 10.03 8.17 -13.59
CA GLN A 110 11.41 8.65 -13.69
C GLN A 110 12.32 7.63 -14.38
N ALA A 111 12.21 6.35 -14.05
CA ALA A 111 13.03 5.29 -14.63
C ALA A 111 12.82 5.14 -16.14
N VAL A 112 11.56 5.25 -16.60
CA VAL A 112 11.22 5.19 -18.03
C VAL A 112 11.60 6.46 -18.76
N SER A 113 11.28 7.65 -18.22
CA SER A 113 11.54 8.93 -18.89
C SER A 113 13.04 9.22 -19.04
N THR A 114 13.84 8.78 -18.07
CA THR A 114 15.31 8.86 -18.12
C THR A 114 15.95 7.76 -18.96
N LYS A 115 15.15 6.88 -19.56
CA LYS A 115 15.59 5.70 -20.35
C LYS A 115 16.46 4.73 -19.55
N TYR A 116 16.42 4.78 -18.22
CA TYR A 116 17.15 3.84 -17.38
C TYR A 116 16.53 2.44 -17.46
N LEU A 117 15.20 2.37 -17.44
CA LEU A 117 14.43 1.16 -17.71
C LEU A 117 13.64 1.33 -19.01
N THR A 118 13.56 0.26 -19.78
CA THR A 118 12.52 0.11 -20.79
C THR A 118 11.15 -0.02 -20.11
N LEU A 119 10.07 0.21 -20.86
CA LEU A 119 8.72 0.06 -20.34
C LEU A 119 8.47 -1.35 -19.79
N ALA A 120 8.92 -2.38 -20.51
CA ALA A 120 8.78 -3.78 -20.09
C ALA A 120 9.54 -4.10 -18.80
N GLU A 121 10.76 -3.58 -18.65
CA GLU A 121 11.52 -3.73 -17.39
C GLU A 121 10.81 -3.02 -16.24
N ALA A 122 10.34 -1.78 -16.46
CA ALA A 122 9.64 -1.00 -15.45
C ALA A 122 8.35 -1.70 -15.00
N ASP A 123 7.58 -2.28 -15.93
CA ASP A 123 6.35 -3.03 -15.63
C ASP A 123 6.65 -4.31 -14.83
N SER A 124 7.70 -5.03 -15.23
CA SER A 124 8.16 -6.23 -14.53
C SER A 124 8.57 -5.92 -13.09
N ILE A 125 9.34 -4.86 -12.87
CA ILE A 125 9.80 -4.43 -11.55
C ILE A 125 8.66 -3.90 -10.68
N ARG A 126 7.72 -3.14 -11.26
CA ARG A 126 6.52 -2.70 -10.54
C ARG A 126 5.65 -3.87 -10.11
N LYS A 127 5.47 -4.88 -10.98
CA LYS A 127 4.74 -6.11 -10.65
C LYS A 127 5.44 -6.90 -9.54
N LEU A 128 6.76 -7.00 -9.58
CA LEU A 128 7.57 -7.62 -8.53
C LEU A 128 7.34 -6.94 -7.18
N LEU A 129 7.42 -5.60 -7.12
CA LEU A 129 7.21 -4.84 -5.89
C LEU A 129 5.87 -5.16 -5.23
N TRP A 130 4.79 -5.08 -6.01
CA TRP A 130 3.45 -5.33 -5.49
C TRP A 130 3.22 -6.80 -5.11
N THR A 131 3.92 -7.72 -5.76
CA THR A 131 3.93 -9.14 -5.39
C THR A 131 4.59 -9.35 -4.04
N GLU A 132 5.78 -8.77 -3.83
CA GLU A 132 6.48 -8.85 -2.55
C GLU A 132 5.72 -8.12 -1.43
N ASP A 133 5.10 -6.98 -1.74
CA ASP A 133 4.27 -6.24 -0.78
C ASP A 133 3.09 -7.06 -0.28
N LYS A 134 2.42 -7.78 -1.18
CA LYS A 134 1.33 -8.69 -0.83
C LYS A 134 1.82 -9.86 0.03
N LYS A 135 2.96 -10.48 -0.32
CA LYS A 135 3.57 -11.57 0.47
C LYS A 135 3.96 -11.13 1.87
N ALA A 136 4.53 -9.92 1.98
CA ALA A 136 4.91 -9.27 3.23
C ALA A 136 3.70 -8.77 4.04
N LYS A 137 2.47 -8.96 3.56
CA LYS A 137 1.25 -8.46 4.21
C LYS A 137 1.26 -6.93 4.40
N ASN A 138 1.72 -6.23 3.37
CA ASN A 138 1.97 -4.78 3.29
C ASN A 138 2.97 -4.24 4.31
N ASP A 139 3.88 -5.08 4.83
CA ASP A 139 4.93 -4.68 5.76
C ASP A 139 6.15 -4.14 5.01
N TRP A 140 6.29 -2.82 4.95
CA TRP A 140 7.32 -2.16 4.13
C TRP A 140 8.74 -2.60 4.44
N SER A 141 9.06 -2.82 5.72
CA SER A 141 10.40 -3.23 6.14
C SER A 141 10.79 -4.57 5.52
N VAL A 142 9.81 -5.47 5.34
CA VAL A 142 10.00 -6.76 4.67
C VAL A 142 9.90 -6.60 3.15
N THR A 143 8.90 -5.86 2.66
CA THR A 143 8.69 -5.59 1.23
C THR A 143 9.93 -5.02 0.58
N SER A 144 10.51 -3.97 1.17
CA SER A 144 11.62 -3.21 0.59
C SER A 144 12.88 -4.06 0.47
N VAL A 145 13.21 -4.87 1.48
CA VAL A 145 14.35 -5.79 1.45
C VAL A 145 14.16 -6.83 0.34
N ASN A 146 13.06 -7.58 0.35
CA ASN A 146 12.80 -8.63 -0.63
C ASN A 146 12.78 -8.07 -2.06
N PHE A 147 12.09 -6.94 -2.25
CA PHE A 147 12.03 -6.25 -3.53
C PHE A 147 13.41 -5.84 -4.02
N MET A 148 14.22 -5.16 -3.21
CA MET A 148 15.54 -4.69 -3.63
C MET A 148 16.49 -5.84 -3.95
N THR A 149 16.44 -6.94 -3.19
CA THR A 149 17.21 -8.15 -3.47
C THR A 149 16.85 -8.74 -4.83
N GLU A 150 15.56 -8.93 -5.12
CA GLU A 150 15.12 -9.55 -6.37
C GLU A 150 15.24 -8.60 -7.57
N ALA A 151 14.99 -7.30 -7.39
CA ALA A 151 15.11 -6.30 -8.44
C ALA A 151 16.57 -6.12 -8.88
N SER A 152 17.52 -6.12 -7.94
CA SER A 152 18.95 -5.97 -8.25
C SER A 152 19.53 -7.17 -9.01
N LYS A 153 18.95 -8.36 -8.85
CA LYS A 153 19.30 -9.54 -9.68
C LYS A 153 18.80 -9.39 -11.12
N LYS A 154 17.64 -8.75 -11.30
CA LYS A 154 17.01 -8.58 -12.62
C LYS A 154 17.56 -7.40 -13.41
N ILE A 155 17.96 -6.33 -12.72
CA ILE A 155 18.46 -5.10 -13.34
C ILE A 155 19.96 -4.95 -13.03
N GLN A 156 20.77 -5.50 -13.91
CA GLN A 156 22.23 -5.41 -13.86
C GLN A 156 22.72 -4.30 -14.80
N LYS A 157 22.51 -3.05 -14.40
CA LYS A 157 22.88 -1.84 -15.17
C LYS A 157 23.83 -0.94 -14.38
N THR A 158 24.46 0.00 -15.08
CA THR A 158 25.29 1.06 -14.48
C THR A 158 24.67 2.44 -14.80
N PRO A 159 24.44 3.32 -13.81
CA PRO A 159 24.53 3.08 -12.36
C PRO A 159 23.61 1.96 -11.87
N SER A 160 23.93 1.38 -10.71
CA SER A 160 23.20 0.23 -10.16
C SER A 160 21.74 0.59 -9.87
N PHE A 161 20.87 -0.42 -9.86
CA PHE A 161 19.45 -0.22 -9.57
C PHE A 161 19.26 0.49 -8.23
N GLN A 162 20.02 0.09 -7.20
CA GLN A 162 20.00 0.73 -5.90
C GLN A 162 20.40 2.21 -5.95
N GLN A 163 21.47 2.55 -6.67
CA GLN A 163 21.89 3.95 -6.83
C GLN A 163 20.78 4.79 -7.47
N LYS A 164 20.17 4.28 -8.55
CA LYS A 164 19.07 4.97 -9.22
C LYS A 164 17.82 5.11 -8.36
N ILE A 165 17.47 4.10 -7.57
CA ILE A 165 16.36 4.21 -6.61
C ILE A 165 16.66 5.31 -5.59
N THR A 166 17.88 5.40 -5.06
CA THR A 166 18.27 6.50 -4.15
C THR A 166 18.11 7.86 -4.80
N ASP A 167 18.61 8.05 -6.04
CA ASP A 167 18.46 9.31 -6.78
C ASP A 167 16.99 9.70 -6.96
N PHE A 168 16.19 8.76 -7.47
CA PHE A 168 14.76 8.99 -7.70
C PHE A 168 13.99 9.24 -6.41
N THR A 169 14.39 8.60 -5.31
CA THR A 169 13.83 8.84 -3.98
C THR A 169 14.15 10.23 -3.48
N GLY A 170 15.40 10.69 -3.67
CA GLY A 170 15.81 12.05 -3.35
C GLY A 170 14.99 13.10 -4.11
N ASN A 171 14.73 12.87 -5.39
CA ASN A 171 13.86 13.73 -6.19
C ASN A 171 12.41 13.72 -5.68
N PHE A 172 11.87 12.53 -5.38
CA PHE A 172 10.53 12.41 -4.82
C PHE A 172 10.38 13.14 -3.48
N ALA A 173 11.37 13.00 -2.59
CA ALA A 173 11.39 13.64 -1.28
C ALA A 173 11.36 15.17 -1.37
N LYS A 174 12.13 15.74 -2.32
CA LYS A 174 12.14 17.19 -2.57
C LYS A 174 10.79 17.69 -3.09
N SER A 175 10.20 17.00 -4.05
CA SER A 175 8.94 17.44 -4.68
C SER A 175 7.68 17.08 -3.89
N ASN A 176 7.74 16.09 -3.01
CA ASN A 176 6.58 15.54 -2.28
C ASN A 176 6.91 15.30 -0.80
N PRO A 177 7.32 16.32 -0.03
CA PRO A 177 7.85 16.14 1.33
C PRO A 177 6.84 15.50 2.28
N LYS A 178 5.54 15.82 2.15
CA LYS A 178 4.47 15.23 2.95
C LYS A 178 4.29 13.74 2.66
N ASP A 179 4.25 13.36 1.39
CA ASP A 179 4.12 11.95 1.01
C ASP A 179 5.36 11.16 1.43
N TYR A 180 6.55 11.73 1.27
CA TYR A 180 7.80 11.13 1.71
C TYR A 180 7.83 10.91 3.23
N ALA A 181 7.30 11.85 4.02
CA ALA A 181 7.17 11.67 5.46
C ALA A 181 6.28 10.47 5.81
N ASN A 182 5.18 10.27 5.07
CA ASN A 182 4.29 9.12 5.28
C ASN A 182 4.97 7.77 4.96
N LEU A 183 5.99 7.73 4.11
CA LEU A 183 6.73 6.49 3.78
C LEU A 183 7.53 5.93 4.97
N LYS A 184 7.72 6.72 6.03
CA LYS A 184 8.38 6.29 7.27
C LYS A 184 7.47 5.48 8.21
N TRP A 185 6.22 5.24 7.79
CA TRP A 185 5.27 4.46 8.57
C TRP A 185 5.72 3.01 8.73
N THR A 186 5.54 2.46 9.94
CA THR A 186 5.88 1.07 10.27
C THR A 186 4.76 0.41 11.07
N PHE A 187 4.69 -0.92 11.01
CA PHE A 187 3.83 -1.72 11.89
C PHE A 187 4.26 -1.66 13.34
#